data_AF-A0AAF0E6B7-F1
#
_entry.id   AF-A0AAF0E6B7-F1
#
_cell.length_a   1.000
_cell.length_b   1.000
_cell.length_c   1.000
_cell.angle_alpha   90.00
_cell.angle_beta   90.00
_cell.angle_gamma   90.00
#
_symmetry.space_group_name_H-M   'P 1'
#
loop_
_entity.id
_entity.type
_entity.pdbx_description
1 polymer ?
#
loop_
_entity_poly.entity_id
_entity_poly.type
_entity_poly.pdbx_seq_one_letter_code
_entity_poly.pdbx_strand_id
1 'polypeptide(L)'
;MAARAVLVAVALLLCSIWSVAASLSYDVRDAKLTVSSFDGASRIRKSFDGKASIPSKPELLTLEADDVIKLSFSAVLSNGEKATGDFLPHQAWVVIGDATDKESSESVWPLRLPGACAIASRIASKLSESQRQKAEREDGFLPWPANQHTFQKEPWQSMPPKAVSLLAALAVLGLPWTVLLTIWQRIVKNVRAPKTMVTLFLVSVYALELGALLHWVGVAPWVVFPTMGVVAIGAVLTGRSALTPSLARSA
;
A
#
# COMPACT_ATOMS: atom_id res chain seq x y z
N MET A 1 52.29 -52.12 18.39
CA MET A 1 53.15 -50.92 18.53
C MET A 1 53.37 -50.16 17.21
N ALA A 2 53.45 -50.84 16.05
CA ALA A 2 53.67 -50.19 14.75
C ALA A 2 52.60 -49.16 14.33
N ALA A 3 51.32 -49.40 14.59
CA ALA A 3 50.24 -48.48 14.19
C ALA A 3 50.28 -47.10 14.87
N ARG A 4 50.79 -47.02 16.11
CA ARG A 4 50.95 -45.74 16.83
C ARG A 4 52.14 -44.92 16.29
N ALA A 5 53.20 -45.61 15.84
CA ALA A 5 54.37 -44.94 15.25
C ALA A 5 54.05 -44.34 13.87
N VAL A 6 53.23 -45.01 13.06
CA VAL A 6 52.79 -44.50 11.74
C VAL A 6 51.89 -43.27 11.89
N LEU A 7 50.99 -43.27 12.88
CA LEU A 7 50.06 -42.15 13.10
C LEU A 7 50.78 -40.89 13.62
N VAL A 8 51.79 -41.06 14.47
CA VAL A 8 52.67 -39.95 14.92
C VAL A 8 53.56 -39.45 13.78
N ALA A 9 54.09 -40.34 12.94
CA ALA A 9 54.89 -39.94 11.78
C ALA A 9 54.05 -39.18 10.75
N VAL A 10 52.82 -39.60 10.46
CA VAL A 10 51.90 -38.90 9.53
C VAL A 10 51.45 -37.56 10.12
N ALA A 11 51.19 -37.47 11.42
CA ALA A 11 50.86 -36.19 12.08
C ALA A 11 52.04 -35.20 12.06
N LEU A 12 53.28 -35.67 12.26
CA LEU A 12 54.47 -34.83 12.15
C LEU A 12 54.75 -34.40 10.69
N LEU A 13 54.50 -35.27 9.71
CA LEU A 13 54.65 -34.95 8.29
C LEU A 13 53.59 -33.94 7.83
N LEU A 14 52.35 -34.04 8.32
CA LEU A 14 51.28 -33.07 8.06
C LEU A 14 51.52 -31.72 8.77
N CYS A 15 52.11 -31.69 9.96
CA CYS A 15 52.52 -30.43 10.61
C CYS A 15 53.70 -29.75 9.90
N SER A 16 54.57 -30.50 9.23
CA SER A 16 55.71 -29.91 8.50
C SER A 16 55.34 -29.24 7.17
N ILE A 17 54.16 -29.52 6.62
CA ILE A 17 53.69 -28.95 5.33
C ILE A 17 52.98 -27.59 5.52
N TRP A 18 52.73 -27.16 6.75
CA TRP A 18 52.01 -25.91 7.06
C TRP A 18 52.88 -24.75 7.55
N SER A 19 54.20 -24.82 7.36
CA SER A 19 55.09 -23.78 7.89
C SER A 19 56.16 -23.35 6.89
N VAL A 20 55.77 -22.93 5.69
CA VAL A 20 56.51 -21.90 4.94
C VAL A 20 55.52 -21.06 4.10
N ALA A 21 54.74 -20.21 4.76
CA ALA A 21 54.34 -18.95 4.15
C ALA A 21 55.17 -17.88 4.84
N ALA A 22 56.35 -17.58 4.27
CA ALA A 22 57.06 -16.37 4.63
C ALA A 22 56.13 -15.20 4.27
N SER A 23 55.43 -14.66 5.26
CA SER A 23 54.63 -13.45 5.09
C SER A 23 55.63 -12.30 4.89
N LEU A 24 56.04 -12.06 3.66
CA LEU A 24 56.68 -10.81 3.28
C LEU A 24 55.70 -9.69 3.64
N SER A 25 56.01 -8.92 4.69
CA SER A 25 55.18 -7.79 5.07
C SER A 25 55.45 -6.62 4.14
N TYR A 26 54.41 -5.95 3.69
CA TYR A 26 54.52 -4.70 2.95
C TYR A 26 54.69 -3.53 3.91
N ASP A 27 55.59 -2.62 3.55
CA ASP A 27 55.72 -1.30 4.14
C ASP A 27 55.48 -0.24 3.05
N VAL A 28 55.07 0.96 3.46
CA VAL A 28 54.75 2.07 2.56
C VAL A 28 55.82 3.14 2.72
N ARG A 29 56.49 3.53 1.62
CA ARG A 29 57.49 4.59 1.60
C ARG A 29 57.17 5.67 0.57
N ASP A 30 57.75 6.86 0.78
CA ASP A 30 57.59 8.03 -0.09
C ASP A 30 56.12 8.42 -0.33
N ALA A 31 55.25 8.19 0.66
CA ALA A 31 53.83 8.53 0.52
C ALA A 31 53.65 10.04 0.58
N LYS A 32 53.04 10.62 -0.46
CA LYS A 32 52.79 12.05 -0.60
C LYS A 32 51.32 12.24 -0.91
N LEU A 33 50.67 13.03 -0.07
CA LEU A 33 49.30 13.49 -0.25
C LEU A 33 49.34 14.97 -0.61
N THR A 34 48.85 15.30 -1.80
CA THR A 34 48.74 16.67 -2.28
C THR A 34 47.27 16.96 -2.59
N VAL A 35 46.78 18.09 -2.10
CA VAL A 35 45.49 18.65 -2.49
C VAL A 35 45.78 19.92 -3.27
N SER A 36 45.35 19.96 -4.52
CA SER A 36 45.51 21.11 -5.41
C SER A 36 44.15 21.54 -5.94
N SER A 37 43.90 22.84 -5.99
CA SER A 37 42.72 23.37 -6.70
C SER A 37 42.80 23.00 -8.19
N PHE A 38 41.66 22.95 -8.87
CA PHE A 38 41.57 22.77 -10.32
C PHE A 38 42.48 23.75 -11.09
N ASP A 39 42.67 24.97 -10.58
CA ASP A 39 43.56 26.00 -11.15
C ASP A 39 45.07 25.68 -11.02
N GLY A 40 45.43 24.54 -10.45
CA GLY A 40 46.82 24.08 -10.29
C GLY A 40 47.54 24.62 -9.05
N ALA A 41 46.88 25.46 -8.24
CA ALA A 41 47.42 25.94 -6.97
C ALA A 41 47.40 24.80 -5.93
N SER A 42 48.59 24.40 -5.45
CA SER A 42 48.70 23.41 -4.37
C SER A 42 48.34 24.04 -3.03
N ARG A 43 47.30 23.53 -2.36
CA ARG A 43 46.85 24.02 -1.05
C ARG A 43 47.50 23.26 0.11
N ILE A 44 47.57 21.94 0.00
CA ILE A 44 48.09 21.07 1.06
C ILE A 44 49.07 20.07 0.44
N ARG A 45 50.24 19.91 1.06
CA ARG A 45 51.23 18.89 0.69
C ARG A 45 51.79 18.25 1.95
N LYS A 46 51.54 16.96 2.14
CA LYS A 46 52.07 16.17 3.25
C LYS A 46 52.87 15.00 2.71
N SER A 47 54.06 14.78 3.28
CA SER A 47 54.94 13.67 2.93
C SER A 47 55.17 12.78 4.14
N PHE A 48 55.15 11.47 3.91
CA PHE A 48 55.28 10.43 4.89
C PHE A 48 56.34 9.44 4.39
N ASP A 49 57.45 9.33 5.13
CA ASP A 49 58.62 8.53 4.71
C ASP A 49 58.55 7.07 5.18
N GLY A 50 57.50 6.69 5.93
CA GLY A 50 57.29 5.33 6.41
C GLY A 50 56.07 5.18 7.31
N LYS A 51 55.72 3.94 7.68
CA LYS A 51 54.60 3.62 8.59
C LYS A 51 54.63 4.39 9.92
N ALA A 52 55.80 4.68 10.46
CA ALA A 52 55.97 5.45 11.71
C ALA A 52 55.60 6.94 11.57
N SER A 53 55.61 7.49 10.36
CA SER A 53 55.25 8.89 10.09
C SER A 53 53.76 9.09 9.82
N ILE A 54 53.01 7.99 9.63
CA ILE A 54 51.56 8.04 9.40
C ILE A 54 50.87 8.20 10.77
N PRO A 55 50.04 9.24 10.97
CA PRO A 55 49.36 9.45 12.24
C PRO A 55 48.39 8.29 12.52
N SER A 56 48.39 7.80 13.77
CA SER A 56 47.52 6.70 14.20
C SER A 56 46.03 7.08 14.27
N LYS A 57 45.72 8.38 14.22
CA LYS A 57 44.38 8.93 14.07
C LYS A 57 44.26 9.67 12.74
N PRO A 58 43.19 9.45 11.96
CA PRO A 58 42.98 10.17 10.71
C PRO A 58 42.76 11.66 11.00
N GLU A 59 43.43 12.51 10.24
CA GLU A 59 43.27 13.96 10.33
C GLU A 59 42.14 14.40 9.39
N LEU A 60 41.27 15.29 9.88
CA LEU A 60 40.18 15.82 9.08
C LEU A 60 40.72 16.82 8.06
N LEU A 61 40.51 16.54 6.77
CA LEU A 61 40.85 17.44 5.67
C LEU A 61 39.58 18.11 5.17
N THR A 62 39.54 19.44 5.18
CA THR A 62 38.48 20.22 4.55
C THR A 62 38.75 20.32 3.06
N LEU A 63 37.85 19.77 2.24
CA LEU A 63 37.92 19.80 0.78
C LEU A 63 36.89 20.79 0.23
N GLU A 64 37.28 21.57 -0.77
CA GLU A 64 36.36 22.38 -1.58
C GLU A 64 35.88 21.60 -2.82
N ALA A 65 34.82 22.09 -3.47
CA ALA A 65 34.18 21.40 -4.59
C ALA A 65 35.12 21.16 -5.79
N ASP A 66 36.12 22.02 -5.98
CA ASP A 66 37.05 22.00 -7.12
C ASP A 66 38.45 21.48 -6.75
N ASP A 67 38.59 20.85 -5.57
CA ASP A 67 39.87 20.28 -5.14
C ASP A 67 40.18 18.94 -5.81
N VAL A 68 41.42 18.83 -6.30
CA VAL A 68 42.02 17.63 -6.88
C VAL A 68 42.95 16.99 -5.86
N ILE A 69 42.63 15.75 -5.47
CA ILE A 69 43.45 14.96 -4.55
C ILE A 69 44.42 14.09 -5.33
N LYS A 70 45.71 14.23 -5.04
CA LYS A 70 46.79 13.41 -5.59
C LYS A 70 47.48 12.65 -4.47
N LEU A 71 47.34 11.34 -4.48
CA LEU A 71 48.04 10.42 -3.60
C LEU A 71 49.11 9.67 -4.42
N SER A 72 50.36 9.72 -3.98
CA SER A 72 51.45 8.92 -4.56
C SER A 72 52.20 8.22 -3.45
N PHE A 73 52.46 6.92 -3.58
CA PHE A 73 53.23 6.15 -2.61
C PHE A 73 53.99 5.03 -3.31
N SER A 74 54.96 4.44 -2.63
CA SER A 74 55.67 3.24 -3.07
C SER A 74 55.52 2.13 -2.05
N ALA A 75 55.21 0.92 -2.54
CA ALA A 75 55.19 -0.28 -1.71
C ALA A 75 56.59 -0.90 -1.67
N VAL A 76 57.07 -1.19 -0.47
CA VAL A 76 58.40 -1.77 -0.20
C VAL A 76 58.19 -3.05 0.58
N LEU A 77 58.98 -4.08 0.29
CA LEU A 77 58.95 -5.37 0.99
C LEU A 77 59.76 -5.26 2.30
N SER A 78 59.53 -6.19 3.22
CA SER A 78 60.28 -6.27 4.49
C SER A 78 61.81 -6.35 4.35
N ASN A 79 62.33 -6.71 3.18
CA ASN A 79 63.76 -6.73 2.85
C ASN A 79 64.31 -5.36 2.40
N GLY A 80 63.48 -4.32 2.33
CA GLY A 80 63.84 -2.96 1.89
C GLY A 80 63.82 -2.74 0.39
N GLU A 81 63.48 -3.77 -0.41
CA GLU A 81 63.37 -3.67 -1.87
C GLU A 81 61.99 -3.19 -2.30
N LYS A 82 61.92 -2.43 -3.40
CA LYS A 82 60.64 -1.99 -3.97
C LYS A 82 59.87 -3.19 -4.50
N ALA A 83 58.60 -3.30 -4.12
CA ALA A 83 57.72 -4.35 -4.61
C ALA A 83 57.53 -4.19 -6.13
N THR A 84 58.06 -5.13 -6.91
CA THR A 84 57.93 -5.16 -8.37
C THR A 84 57.52 -6.56 -8.84
N GLY A 85 56.81 -6.63 -9.98
CA GLY A 85 56.37 -7.89 -10.58
C GLY A 85 55.44 -8.70 -9.67
N ASP A 86 55.81 -9.96 -9.44
CA ASP A 86 55.02 -10.95 -8.68
C ASP A 86 54.86 -10.60 -7.20
N PHE A 87 55.67 -9.66 -6.70
CA PHE A 87 55.59 -9.19 -5.32
C PHE A 87 54.65 -8.00 -5.14
N LEU A 88 53.93 -7.56 -6.18
CA LEU A 88 52.88 -6.55 -6.03
C LEU A 88 51.69 -7.11 -5.23
N PRO A 89 51.04 -6.29 -4.39
CA PRO A 89 49.85 -6.73 -3.68
C PRO A 89 48.76 -7.12 -4.68
N HIS A 90 48.09 -8.25 -4.46
CA HIS A 90 47.01 -8.70 -5.33
C HIS A 90 45.83 -7.72 -5.39
N GLN A 91 45.60 -6.99 -4.29
CA GLN A 91 44.50 -6.04 -4.15
C GLN A 91 44.97 -4.82 -3.36
N ALA A 92 44.71 -3.63 -3.90
CA ALA A 92 44.99 -2.37 -3.23
C ALA A 92 43.83 -1.41 -3.54
N TRP A 93 43.28 -0.81 -2.49
CA TRP A 93 42.13 0.08 -2.60
C TRP A 93 42.40 1.37 -1.81
N VAL A 94 41.82 2.48 -2.26
CA VAL A 94 41.76 3.73 -1.51
C VAL A 94 40.35 3.85 -0.96
N VAL A 95 40.23 3.99 0.35
CA VAL A 95 38.94 4.19 1.01
C VAL A 95 38.84 5.65 1.43
N ILE A 96 37.77 6.32 1.01
CA ILE A 96 37.46 7.69 1.40
C ILE A 96 36.12 7.64 2.13
N GLY A 97 36.15 8.04 3.41
CA GLY A 97 34.96 8.17 4.25
C GLY A 97 34.74 9.63 4.63
N ASP A 98 33.47 10.02 4.78
CA ASP A 98 33.10 11.31 5.35
C ASP A 98 33.13 11.20 6.89
N ALA A 99 33.85 12.10 7.54
CA ALA A 99 33.98 12.08 8.99
C ALA A 99 32.76 12.69 9.71
N THR A 100 31.91 13.44 9.00
CA THR A 100 30.77 14.14 9.60
C THR A 100 29.55 13.24 9.76
N ASP A 101 29.43 12.19 8.95
CA ASP A 101 28.25 11.34 8.89
C ASP A 101 28.64 9.87 9.12
N LYS A 102 28.39 9.36 10.33
CA LYS A 102 28.79 8.01 10.78
C LYS A 102 28.04 6.88 10.07
N GLU A 103 26.97 7.19 9.34
CA GLU A 103 26.19 6.26 8.51
C GLU A 103 26.47 6.41 7.01
N SER A 104 27.33 7.36 6.60
CA SER A 104 27.63 7.58 5.20
C SER A 104 28.45 6.41 4.60
N SER A 105 28.13 6.08 3.35
CA SER A 105 28.73 4.96 2.63
C SER A 105 30.21 5.22 2.35
N GLU A 106 31.10 4.39 2.90
CA GLU A 106 32.53 4.42 2.57
C GLU A 106 32.71 4.18 1.06
N SER A 107 33.41 5.10 0.39
CA SER A 107 33.70 4.97 -1.03
C SER A 107 35.04 4.26 -1.22
N VAL A 108 35.00 3.08 -1.84
CA VAL A 108 36.18 2.24 -2.08
C VAL A 108 36.60 2.32 -3.54
N TRP A 109 37.82 2.78 -3.78
CA TRP A 109 38.39 2.98 -5.11
C TRP A 109 39.52 1.97 -5.37
N PRO A 110 39.34 0.99 -6.28
CA PRO A 110 40.39 0.03 -6.59
C PRO A 110 41.55 0.71 -7.34
N LEU A 111 42.78 0.50 -6.88
CA LEU A 111 43.98 0.99 -7.54
C LEU A 111 44.35 0.08 -8.71
N ARG A 112 44.61 0.69 -9.87
CA ARG A 112 45.14 -0.04 -11.02
C ARG A 112 46.64 -0.24 -10.84
N LEU A 113 47.04 -1.46 -10.53
CA LEU A 113 48.44 -1.84 -10.49
C LEU A 113 48.89 -2.22 -11.91
N PRO A 114 50.01 -1.67 -12.41
CA PRO A 114 50.53 -2.06 -13.72
C PRO A 114 50.91 -3.54 -13.69
N GLY A 115 50.12 -4.38 -14.38
CA GLY A 115 50.29 -5.84 -14.42
C GLY A 115 49.07 -6.64 -13.94
N ALA A 116 48.08 -6.01 -13.29
CA ALA A 116 46.80 -6.67 -12.96
C ALA A 116 45.77 -6.40 -14.07
N CYS A 117 45.21 -7.48 -14.62
CA CYS A 117 44.34 -7.50 -15.79
C CYS A 117 43.17 -6.48 -15.72
N ALA A 118 42.94 -5.82 -16.85
CA ALA A 118 42.01 -4.73 -17.04
C ALA A 118 40.54 -5.15 -16.87
N ILE A 119 39.91 -4.73 -15.75
CA ILE A 119 38.42 -4.72 -15.60
C ILE A 119 37.91 -3.30 -15.32
N ALA A 120 38.78 -2.29 -15.36
CA ALA A 120 38.43 -0.95 -14.88
C ALA A 120 37.82 -0.01 -15.93
N SER A 121 37.53 -0.48 -17.16
CA SER A 121 36.89 0.35 -18.20
C SER A 121 35.35 0.40 -18.09
N ARG A 122 34.72 -0.32 -17.16
CA ARG A 122 33.25 -0.28 -16.95
C ARG A 122 32.76 0.67 -15.86
N ILE A 123 33.64 1.33 -15.12
CA ILE A 123 33.26 2.12 -13.92
C ILE A 123 33.25 3.64 -14.20
N ALA A 124 33.87 4.11 -15.30
CA ALA A 124 33.91 5.53 -15.65
C ALA A 124 32.71 6.01 -16.48
N SER A 125 31.71 5.15 -16.74
CA SER A 125 30.42 5.62 -17.24
C SER A 125 29.61 6.17 -16.08
N LYS A 126 28.98 7.34 -16.26
CA LYS A 126 27.97 7.93 -15.33
C LYS A 126 27.26 6.81 -14.59
N LEU A 127 27.34 6.77 -13.26
CA LEU A 127 26.68 5.81 -12.38
C LEU A 127 25.23 5.63 -12.86
N SER A 128 25.01 4.62 -13.71
CA SER A 128 23.67 4.27 -14.11
C SER A 128 23.08 3.62 -12.89
N GLU A 129 21.98 4.18 -12.42
CA GLU A 129 21.19 3.69 -11.31
C GLU A 129 21.15 2.16 -11.31
N SER A 130 21.56 1.56 -10.18
CA SER A 130 21.72 0.10 -10.12
C SER A 130 20.41 -0.58 -10.51
N GLN A 131 20.45 -1.75 -11.17
CA GLN A 131 19.21 -2.43 -11.54
C GLN A 131 18.30 -2.70 -10.34
N ARG A 132 18.89 -2.87 -9.15
CA ARG A 132 18.16 -2.97 -7.89
C ARG A 132 17.46 -1.67 -7.52
N GLN A 133 18.13 -0.52 -7.65
CA GLN A 133 17.56 0.80 -7.35
C GLN A 133 16.52 1.22 -8.40
N LYS A 134 16.73 0.80 -9.65
CA LYS A 134 15.74 0.92 -10.73
C LYS A 134 14.52 0.04 -10.45
N ALA A 135 14.70 -1.21 -10.01
CA ALA A 135 13.60 -2.08 -9.57
C ALA A 135 12.93 -1.58 -8.28
N GLU A 136 13.67 -0.98 -7.36
CA GLU A 136 13.09 -0.34 -6.16
C GLU A 136 12.23 0.87 -6.52
N ARG A 137 12.58 1.61 -7.59
CA ARG A 137 11.78 2.72 -8.14
C ARG A 137 10.63 2.26 -9.04
N GLU A 138 10.85 1.25 -9.89
CA GLU A 138 9.88 0.76 -10.89
C GLU A 138 8.93 -0.30 -10.30
N ASP A 139 9.47 -1.27 -9.57
CA ASP A 139 8.71 -2.38 -8.96
C ASP A 139 8.32 -2.10 -7.49
N GLY A 140 8.83 -1.02 -6.90
CA GLY A 140 8.36 -0.45 -5.64
C GLY A 140 8.43 -1.42 -4.45
N PHE A 141 9.54 -1.42 -3.72
CA PHE A 141 9.57 -1.97 -2.34
C PHE A 141 8.93 -1.01 -1.32
N LEU A 142 8.07 -0.10 -1.79
CA LEU A 142 7.26 0.77 -0.96
C LEU A 142 5.93 0.07 -0.66
N PRO A 143 5.38 0.23 0.56
CA PRO A 143 4.05 -0.27 0.83
C PRO A 143 3.06 0.35 -0.16
N TRP A 144 2.27 -0.51 -0.82
CA TRP A 144 1.23 -0.04 -1.73
C TRP A 144 0.23 0.81 -0.94
N PRO A 145 -0.28 1.91 -1.52
CA PRO A 145 -1.32 2.69 -0.85
C PRO A 145 -2.53 1.79 -0.58
N ALA A 146 -3.12 1.93 0.60
CA ALA A 146 -4.28 1.13 0.96
C ALA A 146 -5.46 1.47 0.04
N ASN A 147 -5.91 0.49 -0.75
CA ASN A 147 -7.14 0.60 -1.53
C ASN A 147 -8.34 0.51 -0.58
N GLN A 148 -9.16 1.57 -0.53
CA GLN A 148 -10.40 1.58 0.24
C GLN A 148 -11.59 1.40 -0.71
N HIS A 149 -12.51 0.49 -0.38
CA HIS A 149 -13.75 0.35 -1.11
C HIS A 149 -14.67 1.53 -0.81
N THR A 150 -15.01 2.32 -1.84
CA THR A 150 -16.02 3.36 -1.76
C THR A 150 -17.40 2.75 -2.02
N PHE A 151 -18.09 2.35 -0.95
CA PHE A 151 -19.48 1.92 -1.06
C PHE A 151 -20.36 3.07 -1.56
N GLN A 152 -21.37 2.73 -2.36
CA GLN A 152 -22.37 3.71 -2.76
C GLN A 152 -23.10 4.25 -1.53
N LYS A 153 -23.40 5.54 -1.55
CA LYS A 153 -24.19 6.18 -0.50
C LYS A 153 -25.60 5.58 -0.50
N GLU A 154 -26.03 5.07 0.63
CA GLU A 154 -27.29 4.36 0.72
C GLU A 154 -28.48 5.34 0.62
N PRO A 155 -29.60 4.97 -0.04
CA PRO A 155 -30.66 5.93 -0.39
C PRO A 155 -31.29 6.67 0.80
N TRP A 156 -31.35 6.05 1.98
CA TRP A 156 -31.90 6.69 3.19
C TRP A 156 -31.01 7.82 3.72
N GLN A 157 -29.72 7.80 3.42
CA GLN A 157 -28.80 8.87 3.82
C GLN A 157 -28.99 10.15 3.00
N SER A 158 -29.69 10.04 1.86
CA SER A 158 -30.14 11.18 1.05
C SER A 158 -31.61 11.52 1.25
N MET A 159 -32.34 10.80 2.12
CA MET A 159 -33.74 11.09 2.35
C MET A 159 -33.91 12.44 3.08
N PRO A 160 -34.94 13.22 2.73
CA PRO A 160 -35.25 14.46 3.44
C PRO A 160 -35.61 14.19 4.91
N PRO A 161 -35.54 15.22 5.77
CA PRO A 161 -35.90 15.08 7.18
C PRO A 161 -37.33 14.53 7.34
N LYS A 162 -37.52 13.64 8.33
CA LYS A 162 -38.81 12.97 8.59
C LYS A 162 -39.99 13.94 8.71
N ALA A 163 -39.77 15.12 9.28
CA ALA A 163 -40.80 16.16 9.42
C ALA A 163 -41.29 16.68 8.06
N VAL A 164 -40.38 16.89 7.09
CA VAL A 164 -40.73 17.34 5.74
C VAL A 164 -41.54 16.27 5.03
N SER A 165 -41.11 15.01 5.11
CA SER A 165 -41.85 13.88 4.54
C SER A 165 -43.22 13.69 5.18
N LEU A 166 -43.35 13.87 6.49
CA LEU A 166 -44.63 13.80 7.20
C LEU A 166 -45.58 14.92 6.77
N LEU A 167 -45.09 16.15 6.68
CA LEU A 167 -45.89 17.29 6.20
C LEU A 167 -46.34 17.08 4.75
N ALA A 168 -45.44 16.60 3.88
CA ALA A 168 -45.80 16.26 2.50
C ALA A 168 -46.87 15.16 2.45
N ALA A 169 -46.74 14.10 3.26
CA ALA A 169 -47.73 13.03 3.34
C ALA A 169 -49.10 13.54 3.83
N LEU A 170 -49.13 14.40 4.86
CA LEU A 170 -50.36 15.02 5.35
C LEU A 170 -50.98 15.98 4.33
N ALA A 171 -50.17 16.70 3.57
CA ALA A 171 -50.68 17.60 2.52
C ALA A 171 -51.30 16.79 1.37
N VAL A 172 -50.60 15.76 0.88
CA VAL A 172 -51.03 14.96 -0.27
C VAL A 172 -52.22 14.07 0.07
N LEU A 173 -52.24 13.44 1.25
CA LEU A 173 -53.32 12.55 1.65
C LEU A 173 -54.40 13.30 2.45
N GLY A 174 -54.03 14.12 3.42
CA GLY A 174 -55.00 14.77 4.30
C GLY A 174 -55.87 15.80 3.59
N LEU A 175 -55.31 16.67 2.74
CA LEU A 175 -56.09 17.77 2.15
C LEU A 175 -57.19 17.28 1.21
N PRO A 176 -56.93 16.39 0.21
CA PRO A 176 -58.00 15.95 -0.69
C PRO A 176 -59.09 15.17 0.05
N TRP A 177 -58.71 14.33 1.01
CA TRP A 177 -59.67 13.53 1.78
C TRP A 177 -60.51 14.39 2.73
N THR A 178 -59.95 15.41 3.37
CA THR A 178 -60.74 16.33 4.21
C THR A 178 -61.73 17.16 3.39
N VAL A 179 -61.33 17.65 2.22
CA VAL A 179 -62.25 18.33 1.29
C VAL A 179 -63.36 17.38 0.83
N LEU A 180 -63.01 16.15 0.44
CA LEU A 180 -63.99 15.15 0.04
C LEU A 180 -64.99 14.85 1.17
N LEU A 181 -64.50 14.61 2.40
CA LEU A 181 -65.34 14.27 3.54
C LEU A 181 -66.24 15.43 3.97
N THR A 182 -65.77 16.67 3.92
CA THR A 182 -66.59 17.85 4.26
C THR A 182 -67.73 18.05 3.26
N ILE A 183 -67.46 17.87 1.96
CA ILE A 183 -68.51 17.90 0.92
C ILE A 183 -69.46 16.71 1.10
N TRP A 184 -68.92 15.52 1.33
CA TRP A 184 -69.68 14.28 1.49
C TRP A 184 -70.63 14.34 2.70
N GLN A 185 -70.17 14.87 3.84
CA GLN A 185 -71.01 15.08 5.02
C GLN A 185 -72.23 15.95 4.74
N ARG A 186 -72.13 16.93 3.82
CA ARG A 186 -73.28 17.76 3.42
C ARG A 186 -74.29 16.97 2.59
N ILE A 187 -73.80 16.05 1.75
CA ILE A 187 -74.63 15.23 0.85
C ILE A 187 -75.31 14.08 1.61
N VAL A 188 -74.59 13.39 2.50
CA VAL A 188 -75.06 12.16 3.15
C VAL A 188 -76.12 12.37 4.22
N LYS A 189 -76.27 13.59 4.75
CA LYS A 189 -77.34 13.90 5.73
C LYS A 189 -78.75 13.55 5.25
N ASN A 190 -78.96 13.44 3.94
CA ASN A 190 -80.25 13.11 3.34
C ASN A 190 -80.37 11.64 2.87
N VAL A 191 -79.37 10.80 3.16
CA VAL A 191 -79.36 9.40 2.69
C VAL A 191 -80.11 8.51 3.68
N ARG A 192 -81.10 7.78 3.17
CA ARG A 192 -81.88 6.79 3.95
C ARG A 192 -81.00 5.61 4.36
N ALA A 193 -81.31 5.00 5.50
CA ALA A 193 -80.61 3.81 5.97
C ALA A 193 -80.60 2.69 4.90
N PRO A 194 -79.45 2.05 4.65
CA PRO A 194 -79.33 1.01 3.63
C PRO A 194 -80.12 -0.25 4.00
N LYS A 195 -80.68 -0.93 2.99
CA LYS A 195 -81.32 -2.25 3.17
C LYS A 195 -80.26 -3.31 3.49
N THR A 196 -80.68 -4.42 4.09
CA THR A 196 -79.81 -5.53 4.52
C THR A 196 -78.90 -6.10 3.43
N MET A 197 -79.37 -6.20 2.18
CA MET A 197 -78.52 -6.66 1.07
C MET A 197 -77.44 -5.63 0.70
N VAL A 198 -77.74 -4.34 0.79
CA VAL A 198 -76.78 -3.25 0.53
C VAL A 198 -75.73 -3.22 1.63
N THR A 199 -76.10 -3.42 2.90
CA THR A 199 -75.14 -3.48 4.00
C THR A 199 -74.21 -4.68 3.88
N LEU A 200 -74.73 -5.87 3.55
CA LEU A 200 -73.92 -7.07 3.30
C LEU A 200 -72.92 -6.85 2.15
N PHE A 201 -73.37 -6.21 1.07
CA PHE A 201 -72.50 -5.84 -0.03
C PHE A 201 -71.39 -4.87 0.42
N LEU A 202 -71.73 -3.80 1.15
CA LEU A 202 -70.74 -2.85 1.66
C LEU A 202 -69.72 -3.50 2.61
N VAL A 203 -70.16 -4.41 3.48
CA VAL A 203 -69.28 -5.19 4.36
C VAL A 203 -68.31 -6.05 3.54
N SER A 204 -68.79 -6.67 2.46
CA SER A 204 -67.93 -7.47 1.58
C SER A 204 -66.88 -6.63 0.86
N VAL A 205 -67.25 -5.42 0.38
CA VAL A 205 -66.30 -4.47 -0.22
C VAL A 205 -65.25 -4.04 0.81
N TYR A 206 -65.68 -3.70 2.03
CA TYR A 206 -64.78 -3.35 3.12
C TYR A 206 -63.80 -4.50 3.46
N ALA A 207 -64.29 -5.75 3.48
CA ALA A 207 -63.46 -6.92 3.72
C ALA A 207 -62.42 -7.16 2.61
N LEU A 208 -62.75 -6.87 1.35
CA LEU A 208 -61.78 -6.93 0.24
C LEU A 208 -60.68 -5.88 0.40
N GLU A 209 -61.04 -4.65 0.75
CA GLU A 209 -60.06 -3.58 1.02
C GLU A 209 -59.16 -3.92 2.20
N LEU A 210 -59.73 -4.48 3.28
CA LEU A 210 -58.94 -4.95 4.43
C LEU A 210 -57.98 -6.08 4.02
N GLY A 211 -58.43 -7.00 3.15
CA GLY A 211 -57.57 -8.04 2.57
C GLY A 211 -56.38 -7.47 1.80
N ALA A 212 -56.62 -6.44 0.99
CA ALA A 212 -55.56 -5.74 0.27
C ALA A 212 -54.56 -5.07 1.23
N LEU A 213 -55.03 -4.46 2.32
CA LEU A 213 -54.18 -3.88 3.36
C LEU A 213 -53.35 -4.96 4.09
N LEU A 214 -53.95 -6.09 4.42
CA LEU A 214 -53.24 -7.22 5.04
C LEU A 214 -52.13 -7.75 4.13
N HIS A 215 -52.39 -7.86 2.82
CA HIS A 215 -51.36 -8.23 1.86
C HIS A 215 -50.21 -7.20 1.85
N TRP A 216 -50.53 -5.91 1.85
CA TRP A 216 -49.53 -4.83 1.88
C TRP A 216 -48.65 -4.86 3.15
N VAL A 217 -49.22 -5.22 4.31
CA VAL A 217 -48.48 -5.36 5.58
C VAL A 217 -47.59 -6.62 5.61
N GLY A 218 -47.77 -7.54 4.65
CA GLY A 218 -46.90 -8.71 4.48
C GLY A 218 -47.57 -10.05 4.83
N VAL A 219 -48.90 -10.11 4.93
CA VAL A 219 -49.58 -11.40 5.03
C VAL A 219 -49.36 -12.19 3.74
N ALA A 220 -49.06 -13.48 3.91
CA ALA A 220 -48.69 -14.34 2.81
C ALA A 220 -49.76 -14.42 1.71
N PRO A 221 -49.39 -14.33 0.42
CA PRO A 221 -50.35 -14.29 -0.68
C PRO A 221 -51.28 -15.51 -0.75
N TRP A 222 -50.79 -16.70 -0.38
CA TRP A 222 -51.58 -17.93 -0.38
C TRP A 222 -52.64 -17.98 0.73
N VAL A 223 -52.59 -17.08 1.72
CA VAL A 223 -53.66 -16.91 2.70
C VAL A 223 -54.63 -15.84 2.22
N VAL A 224 -54.11 -14.71 1.75
CA VAL A 224 -54.93 -13.56 1.34
C VAL A 224 -55.76 -13.85 0.09
N PHE A 225 -55.17 -14.45 -0.96
CA PHE A 225 -55.90 -14.62 -2.22
C PHE A 225 -57.06 -15.62 -2.13
N PRO A 226 -56.95 -16.79 -1.48
CA PRO A 226 -58.10 -17.67 -1.31
C PRO A 226 -59.20 -17.05 -0.44
N THR A 227 -58.82 -16.37 0.64
CA THR A 227 -59.80 -15.70 1.53
C THR A 227 -60.51 -14.56 0.81
N MET A 228 -59.77 -13.70 0.10
CA MET A 228 -60.35 -12.67 -0.78
C MET A 228 -61.21 -13.27 -1.89
N GLY A 229 -60.84 -14.42 -2.45
CA GLY A 229 -61.64 -15.13 -3.46
C GLY A 229 -63.03 -15.52 -2.94
N VAL A 230 -63.10 -16.06 -1.72
CA VAL A 230 -64.38 -16.39 -1.07
C VAL A 230 -65.20 -15.14 -0.79
N VAL A 231 -64.57 -14.08 -0.26
CA VAL A 231 -65.25 -12.79 0.01
C VAL A 231 -65.76 -12.17 -1.29
N ALA A 232 -65.00 -12.24 -2.37
CA ALA A 232 -65.38 -11.71 -3.69
C ALA A 232 -66.59 -12.44 -4.26
N ILE A 233 -66.68 -13.77 -4.12
CA ILE A 233 -67.89 -14.53 -4.50
C ILE A 233 -69.10 -14.03 -3.72
N GLY A 234 -68.96 -13.82 -2.40
CA GLY A 234 -70.01 -13.24 -1.56
C GLY A 234 -70.40 -11.83 -2.00
N ALA A 235 -69.43 -10.99 -2.38
CA ALA A 235 -69.65 -9.65 -2.90
C ALA A 235 -70.43 -9.65 -4.22
N VAL A 236 -70.14 -10.60 -5.12
CA VAL A 236 -70.85 -10.74 -6.39
C VAL A 236 -72.31 -11.16 -6.16
N LEU A 237 -72.55 -12.14 -5.28
CA LEU A 237 -73.91 -12.62 -5.00
C LEU A 237 -74.77 -11.54 -4.31
N THR A 238 -74.22 -10.88 -3.30
CA THR A 238 -74.91 -9.80 -2.57
C THR A 238 -75.07 -8.56 -3.44
N GLY A 239 -74.06 -8.22 -4.25
CA GLY A 239 -74.07 -7.09 -5.17
C GLY A 239 -75.16 -7.19 -6.23
N ARG A 240 -75.41 -8.39 -6.80
CA ARG A 240 -76.49 -8.58 -7.77
C ARG A 240 -77.87 -8.25 -7.19
N SER A 241 -78.14 -8.68 -5.94
CA SER A 241 -79.39 -8.37 -5.25
C SER A 241 -79.47 -6.91 -4.79
N ALA A 242 -78.34 -6.30 -4.42
CA ALA A 242 -78.27 -4.90 -3.99
C ALA A 242 -78.47 -3.92 -5.16
N LEU A 243 -78.01 -4.28 -6.37
CA LEU A 243 -78.03 -3.42 -7.56
C LEU A 243 -79.26 -3.64 -8.46
N THR A 244 -80.11 -4.64 -8.20
CA THR A 244 -81.31 -4.87 -9.02
C THR A 244 -82.27 -3.66 -8.98
N PRO A 245 -82.80 -3.23 -10.15
CA PRO A 245 -83.45 -1.92 -10.34
C PRO A 245 -84.77 -1.71 -9.56
N SER A 246 -85.33 -2.74 -8.92
CA SER A 246 -86.51 -2.59 -8.05
C SER A 246 -86.25 -1.70 -6.83
N LEU A 247 -84.99 -1.52 -6.46
CA LEU A 247 -84.53 -0.62 -5.39
C LEU A 247 -84.42 0.85 -5.83
N ALA A 248 -84.20 1.12 -7.12
CA ALA A 248 -84.05 2.47 -7.66
C ALA A 248 -85.39 3.20 -7.92
N ARG A 249 -86.51 2.46 -7.93
CA ARG A 249 -87.85 3.01 -8.18
C ARG A 249 -88.65 3.32 -6.90
N SER A 250 -88.07 3.06 -5.71
CA SER A 250 -88.72 3.23 -4.40
C SER A 250 -87.86 3.98 -3.35
N ALA A 251 -86.76 4.58 -3.78
CA ALA A 251 -85.96 5.56 -3.03
C ALA A 251 -86.16 6.94 -3.67
#